data_AF-A0A843LPP3-F1
#
_entry.id   AF-A0A843LPP3-F1
#
_cell.length_a   1.000
_cell.length_b   1.000
_cell.length_c   1.000
_cell.angle_alpha   90.00
_cell.angle_beta   90.00
_cell.angle_gamma   90.00
#
_symmetry.space_group_name_H-M   'P 1'
#
loop_
_entity.id
_entity.type
_entity.pdbx_description
1 polymer ?
#
loop_
_entity_poly.entity_id
_entity_poly.type
_entity_poly.pdbx_seq_one_letter_code
_entity_poly.pdbx_strand_id
1 'polypeptide(L)'
;MSEYIIKNGKVYDPKTGLKGDVADVCIKDGKIADKVSNKAKVIDAKGKTVMAGAVEVHAHVAGPKVNEGRNYRPEDKLFTYKPTGKNTRMSGGFSIPTTFKTGYEYARMGYTTVMEAAMPPLYARHVHEEIKDTPIIDEGAFPVFGNNWFVFEYLKNNEMDNVCAYISWLLKTTKGYAIKIVNPGGSEAWGWGENCTTVNDPVPYFDIT
;
A
#
# COMPACT_ATOMS: atom_id res chain seq x y z
N MET A 1 7.41 3.19 -29.03
CA MET A 1 6.53 4.18 -28.39
C MET A 1 5.13 3.62 -28.38
N SER A 2 4.47 3.62 -27.22
CA SER A 2 3.07 3.20 -27.08
C SER A 2 2.19 4.44 -27.00
N GLU A 3 1.17 4.51 -27.85
CA GLU A 3 0.20 5.61 -27.85
C GLU A 3 -1.21 5.05 -27.79
N TYR A 4 -2.03 5.59 -26.89
CA TYR A 4 -3.44 5.25 -26.73
C TYR A 4 -4.28 6.52 -26.67
N ILE A 5 -5.54 6.40 -27.09
CA ILE A 5 -6.56 7.41 -26.88
C ILE A 5 -7.85 6.76 -26.38
N ILE A 6 -8.30 7.16 -25.19
CA ILE A 6 -9.60 6.78 -24.64
C ILE A 6 -10.61 7.80 -25.13
N LYS A 7 -11.57 7.39 -25.94
CA LYS A 7 -12.51 8.30 -26.60
C LYS A 7 -13.91 8.29 -26.00
N ASN A 8 -14.57 9.44 -26.03
CA ASN A 8 -15.99 9.61 -25.71
C ASN A 8 -16.40 9.17 -24.30
N GLY A 9 -15.46 9.14 -23.34
CA GLY A 9 -15.73 8.74 -21.96
C GLY A 9 -16.32 9.89 -21.16
N LYS A 10 -17.17 9.58 -20.17
CA LYS A 10 -17.57 10.55 -19.14
C LYS A 10 -16.44 10.66 -18.11
N VAL A 11 -15.63 11.70 -18.22
CA VAL A 11 -14.42 11.88 -17.40
C VAL A 11 -14.78 12.56 -16.08
N TYR A 12 -14.35 11.94 -14.98
CA TYR A 12 -14.43 12.54 -13.64
C TYR A 12 -13.02 12.79 -13.12
N ASP A 13 -12.67 14.06 -12.99
CA ASP A 13 -11.39 14.51 -12.45
C ASP A 13 -11.62 15.73 -11.54
N PRO A 14 -11.66 15.53 -10.21
CA PRO A 14 -11.85 16.61 -9.25
C PRO A 14 -10.78 17.70 -9.33
N LYS A 15 -9.56 17.38 -9.79
CA LYS A 15 -8.44 18.34 -9.85
C LYS A 15 -8.64 19.37 -10.97
N THR A 16 -9.16 18.94 -12.11
CA THR A 16 -9.47 19.81 -13.26
C THR A 16 -10.91 20.30 -13.25
N GLY A 17 -11.77 19.70 -12.42
CA GLY A 17 -13.18 20.08 -12.28
C GLY A 17 -14.13 19.37 -13.24
N LEU A 18 -13.66 18.39 -14.01
CA LEU A 18 -14.48 17.57 -14.89
C LEU A 18 -15.42 16.67 -14.07
N LYS A 19 -16.73 16.77 -14.33
CA LYS A 19 -17.79 16.13 -13.51
C LYS A 19 -18.67 15.18 -14.33
N GLY A 20 -18.04 14.34 -15.15
CA GLY A 20 -18.72 13.43 -16.07
C GLY A 20 -18.88 14.01 -17.47
N ASP A 21 -18.09 15.03 -17.79
CA ASP A 21 -18.03 15.64 -19.11
C ASP A 21 -17.48 14.65 -20.14
N VAL A 22 -18.03 14.68 -21.36
CA VAL A 22 -17.55 13.80 -22.43
C VAL A 22 -16.25 14.37 -22.98
N ALA A 23 -15.14 13.65 -22.77
CA ALA A 23 -13.82 14.06 -23.20
C ALA A 23 -12.95 12.86 -23.62
N ASP A 24 -11.92 13.15 -24.41
CA ASP A 24 -10.90 12.18 -24.81
C ASP A 24 -9.68 12.29 -23.87
N VAL A 25 -9.08 11.15 -23.53
CA VAL A 25 -7.84 11.10 -22.73
C VAL A 25 -6.72 10.48 -23.57
N CYS A 26 -5.68 11.27 -23.81
CA CYS A 26 -4.52 10.88 -24.59
C CYS A 26 -3.41 10.33 -23.68
N ILE A 27 -2.81 9.20 -24.06
CA ILE A 27 -1.75 8.53 -23.30
C ILE A 27 -0.58 8.23 -24.23
N LYS A 28 0.62 8.64 -23.83
CA LYS A 28 1.87 8.39 -24.57
C LYS A 28 2.96 7.89 -23.62
N ASP A 29 3.53 6.74 -23.96
CA ASP A 29 4.65 6.12 -23.24
C ASP A 29 4.44 6.07 -21.71
N GLY A 30 3.24 5.67 -21.30
CA GLY A 30 2.86 5.50 -19.88
C GLY A 30 2.44 6.78 -19.16
N LYS A 31 2.36 7.94 -19.83
CA LYS A 31 1.93 9.21 -19.24
C LYS A 31 0.72 9.80 -19.95
N ILE A 32 -0.10 10.56 -19.21
CA ILE A 32 -1.13 11.41 -19.81
C ILE A 32 -0.42 12.49 -20.66
N ALA A 33 -0.94 12.75 -21.85
CA ALA A 33 -0.38 13.68 -22.82
C ALA A 33 -1.48 14.56 -23.42
N ASP A 34 -1.09 15.72 -23.97
CA ASP A 34 -2.05 16.63 -24.62
C ASP A 34 -2.58 16.08 -25.95
N LYS A 35 -1.75 15.30 -26.66
CA LYS A 35 -2.07 14.72 -27.97
C LYS A 35 -1.30 13.45 -28.23
N VAL A 36 -1.86 12.62 -29.13
CA VAL A 36 -1.21 11.44 -29.70
C VAL A 36 -1.31 11.47 -31.21
N SER A 37 -0.52 10.63 -31.90
CA SER A 37 -0.61 10.54 -33.36
C SER A 37 -1.89 9.82 -33.80
N ASN A 38 -2.21 9.95 -35.10
CA ASN A 38 -3.33 9.22 -35.71
C ASN A 38 -3.17 7.69 -35.71
N LYS A 39 -2.00 7.17 -35.30
CA LYS A 39 -1.73 5.74 -35.17
C LYS A 39 -1.97 5.22 -33.74
N ALA A 40 -2.36 6.09 -32.81
CA ALA A 40 -2.66 5.70 -31.44
C ALA A 40 -3.78 4.65 -31.38
N LYS A 41 -3.62 3.68 -30.49
CA LYS A 41 -4.63 2.64 -30.28
C LYS A 41 -5.86 3.26 -29.62
N VAL A 42 -7.00 3.16 -30.28
CA VAL A 42 -8.26 3.72 -29.78
C VAL A 42 -8.93 2.76 -28.79
N ILE A 43 -9.40 3.30 -27.67
CA ILE A 43 -10.25 2.63 -26.69
C ILE A 43 -11.58 3.38 -26.65
N ASP A 44 -12.68 2.74 -27.06
CA ASP A 44 -14.00 3.38 -27.08
C ASP A 44 -14.69 3.30 -25.70
N ALA A 45 -14.76 4.44 -25.03
CA ALA A 45 -15.40 4.62 -23.73
C ALA A 45 -16.78 5.28 -23.83
N LYS A 46 -17.42 5.30 -25.01
CA LYS A 46 -18.79 5.82 -25.15
C LYS A 46 -19.74 5.16 -24.15
N GLY A 47 -20.44 5.99 -23.38
CA GLY A 47 -21.39 5.57 -22.34
C GLY A 47 -20.74 5.01 -21.08
N LYS A 48 -19.40 5.07 -20.95
CA LYS A 48 -18.65 4.56 -19.81
C LYS A 48 -18.05 5.72 -18.99
N THR A 49 -17.87 5.45 -17.71
CA THR A 49 -17.15 6.33 -16.79
C THR A 49 -15.65 6.15 -16.96
N VAL A 50 -14.90 7.25 -16.95
CA VAL A 50 -13.43 7.28 -16.98
C VAL A 50 -12.95 8.08 -15.77
N MET A 51 -12.06 7.47 -14.98
CA MET A 51 -11.46 8.04 -13.78
C MET A 51 -9.96 7.77 -13.79
N ALA A 52 -9.22 8.48 -12.94
CA ALA A 52 -7.85 8.08 -12.60
C ALA A 52 -7.85 6.69 -11.95
N GLY A 53 -6.71 6.00 -12.02
CA GLY A 53 -6.50 4.78 -11.24
C GLY A 53 -6.65 5.07 -9.75
N ALA A 54 -7.42 4.23 -9.05
CA ALA A 54 -7.69 4.44 -7.64
C ALA A 54 -6.45 4.15 -6.78
N VAL A 55 -6.33 4.88 -5.66
CA VAL A 55 -5.21 4.82 -4.73
C VAL A 55 -5.72 4.38 -3.37
N GLU A 56 -5.24 3.23 -2.90
CA GLU A 56 -5.48 2.73 -1.55
C GLU A 56 -4.33 3.18 -0.64
N VAL A 57 -4.67 3.99 0.36
CA VAL A 57 -3.68 4.62 1.26
C VAL A 57 -3.40 3.79 2.50
N HIS A 58 -4.22 2.79 2.81
CA HIS A 58 -4.06 1.97 4.01
C HIS A 58 -4.65 0.56 3.84
N ALA A 59 -3.79 -0.41 3.53
CA ALA A 59 -4.15 -1.82 3.52
C ALA A 59 -3.11 -2.71 4.21
N HIS A 60 -3.50 -3.94 4.55
CA HIS A 60 -2.60 -4.98 5.01
C HIS A 60 -2.50 -6.06 3.95
N VAL A 61 -1.51 -5.91 3.06
CA VAL A 61 -1.36 -6.71 1.83
C VAL A 61 -0.04 -7.47 1.79
N ALA A 62 0.99 -7.01 2.52
CA ALA A 62 2.33 -7.58 2.48
C ALA A 62 2.98 -7.70 3.87
N GLY A 63 3.73 -8.78 4.07
CA GLY A 63 4.65 -8.97 5.20
C GLY A 63 4.28 -10.05 6.20
N PRO A 64 5.06 -10.17 7.30
CA PRO A 64 4.98 -11.31 8.22
C PRO A 64 3.60 -11.49 8.83
N LYS A 65 2.99 -10.40 9.33
CA LYS A 65 1.64 -10.46 9.93
C LYS A 65 0.55 -10.89 8.93
N VAL A 66 0.67 -10.48 7.67
CA VAL A 66 -0.30 -10.84 6.63
C VAL A 66 -0.13 -12.30 6.28
N ASN A 67 1.12 -12.75 6.10
CA ASN A 67 1.40 -14.12 5.75
C ASN A 67 1.08 -15.11 6.87
N GLU A 68 1.31 -14.75 8.13
CA GLU A 68 0.85 -15.54 9.27
C GLU A 68 -0.67 -15.74 9.19
N GLY A 69 -1.38 -14.65 8.90
CA GLY A 69 -2.81 -14.66 8.61
C GLY A 69 -3.23 -15.65 7.51
N ARG A 70 -2.44 -15.75 6.44
CA ARG A 70 -2.66 -16.71 5.36
C ARG A 70 -2.31 -18.15 5.77
N ASN A 71 -1.27 -18.33 6.58
CA ASN A 71 -0.71 -19.65 6.90
C ASN A 71 -1.61 -20.42 7.86
N TYR A 72 -2.06 -19.77 8.93
CA TYR A 72 -2.88 -20.42 9.96
C TYR A 72 -4.37 -20.58 9.59
N ARG A 73 -4.78 -20.11 8.40
CA ARG A 73 -6.18 -20.15 7.91
C ARG A 73 -6.35 -20.90 6.59
N PRO A 74 -6.11 -22.22 6.55
CA PRO A 74 -6.33 -23.01 5.34
C PRO A 74 -7.79 -23.00 4.89
N GLU A 75 -8.75 -22.87 5.81
CA GLU A 75 -10.19 -22.80 5.52
C GLU A 75 -10.57 -21.59 4.67
N ASP A 76 -9.85 -20.45 4.82
CA ASP A 76 -10.05 -19.25 4.00
C ASP A 76 -9.69 -19.49 2.52
N LYS A 77 -8.85 -20.50 2.25
CA LYS A 77 -8.35 -20.88 0.91
C LYS A 77 -9.08 -22.10 0.32
N LEU A 78 -9.56 -23.01 1.17
CA LEU A 78 -9.93 -24.38 0.80
C LEU A 78 -10.99 -24.49 -0.31
N PHE A 79 -11.80 -23.46 -0.53
CA PHE A 79 -12.84 -23.44 -1.57
C PHE A 79 -12.84 -22.17 -2.43
N THR A 80 -11.83 -21.31 -2.28
CA THR A 80 -11.81 -19.96 -2.88
C THR A 80 -10.63 -19.76 -3.82
N TYR A 81 -9.93 -20.86 -4.13
CA TYR A 81 -8.79 -20.85 -5.04
C TYR A 81 -9.23 -20.83 -6.51
N LYS A 82 -8.40 -20.19 -7.33
CA LYS A 82 -8.47 -20.21 -8.78
C LYS A 82 -7.16 -20.81 -9.29
N PRO A 83 -7.21 -21.87 -10.13
CA PRO A 83 -6.00 -22.47 -10.70
C PRO A 83 -5.29 -21.48 -11.64
N THR A 84 -4.05 -21.80 -12.00
CA THR A 84 -3.28 -21.03 -12.99
C THR A 84 -4.07 -20.91 -14.30
N GLY A 85 -4.17 -19.70 -14.82
CA GLY A 85 -4.82 -19.38 -16.08
C GLY A 85 -3.81 -18.91 -17.13
N LYS A 86 -4.32 -18.48 -18.30
CA LYS A 86 -3.48 -18.04 -19.43
C LYS A 86 -2.47 -16.94 -19.06
N ASN A 87 -2.92 -15.95 -18.27
CA ASN A 87 -2.13 -14.77 -17.89
C ASN A 87 -2.03 -14.59 -16.37
N THR A 88 -2.47 -15.57 -15.58
CA THR A 88 -2.59 -15.44 -14.12
C THR A 88 -2.03 -16.66 -13.42
N ARG A 89 -1.31 -16.47 -12.31
CA ARG A 89 -0.88 -17.58 -11.44
C ARG A 89 -2.03 -18.08 -10.58
N MET A 90 -1.85 -19.27 -10.00
CA MET A 90 -2.75 -19.80 -8.98
C MET A 90 -2.90 -18.78 -7.85
N SER A 91 -4.13 -18.60 -7.38
CA SER A 91 -4.48 -17.53 -6.45
C SER A 91 -5.60 -18.01 -5.53
N GLY A 92 -5.60 -17.65 -4.24
CA GLY A 92 -6.59 -18.13 -3.26
C GLY A 92 -6.71 -17.22 -2.04
N GLY A 93 -7.59 -17.58 -1.10
CA GLY A 93 -7.92 -16.78 0.08
C GLY A 93 -9.09 -15.83 -0.20
N PHE A 94 -10.07 -15.76 0.70
CA PHE A 94 -11.20 -14.83 0.60
C PHE A 94 -10.90 -13.56 1.39
N SER A 95 -10.63 -13.70 2.69
CA SER A 95 -10.35 -12.56 3.56
C SER A 95 -8.88 -12.13 3.51
N ILE A 96 -7.94 -13.07 3.40
CA ILE A 96 -6.50 -12.77 3.33
C ILE A 96 -5.93 -13.42 2.06
N PRO A 97 -6.10 -12.76 0.89
CA PRO A 97 -5.68 -13.29 -0.40
C PRO A 97 -4.17 -13.56 -0.48
N THR A 98 -3.79 -14.51 -1.34
CA THR A 98 -2.39 -14.65 -1.76
C THR A 98 -1.90 -13.41 -2.52
N THR A 99 -0.59 -13.18 -2.58
CA THR A 99 0.02 -12.00 -3.24
C THR A 99 -0.48 -11.81 -4.68
N PHE A 100 -0.46 -12.86 -5.50
CA PHE A 100 -1.01 -12.79 -6.86
C PHE A 100 -2.50 -12.43 -6.88
N LYS A 101 -3.32 -13.01 -5.99
CA LYS A 101 -4.75 -12.69 -5.91
C LYS A 101 -4.95 -11.22 -5.58
N THR A 102 -4.18 -10.70 -4.61
CA THR A 102 -4.24 -9.32 -4.13
C THR A 102 -4.12 -8.33 -5.29
N GLY A 103 -3.05 -8.43 -6.08
CA GLY A 103 -2.84 -7.53 -7.22
C GLY A 103 -3.94 -7.65 -8.29
N TYR A 104 -4.41 -8.87 -8.57
CA TYR A 104 -5.48 -9.08 -9.54
C TYR A 104 -6.82 -8.49 -9.11
N GLU A 105 -7.20 -8.62 -7.83
CA GLU A 105 -8.49 -8.10 -7.35
C GLU A 105 -8.47 -6.57 -7.26
N TYR A 106 -7.37 -5.95 -6.82
CA TYR A 106 -7.23 -4.48 -6.89
C TYR A 106 -7.34 -3.96 -8.32
N ALA A 107 -6.62 -4.56 -9.27
CA ALA A 107 -6.66 -4.18 -10.68
C ALA A 107 -8.07 -4.31 -11.28
N ARG A 108 -8.84 -5.34 -10.90
CA ARG A 108 -10.24 -5.52 -11.37
C ARG A 108 -11.17 -4.41 -10.89
N MET A 109 -10.91 -3.86 -9.71
CA MET A 109 -11.68 -2.74 -9.15
C MET A 109 -11.22 -1.38 -9.69
N GLY A 110 -10.17 -1.33 -10.52
CA GLY A 110 -9.61 -0.09 -11.05
C GLY A 110 -8.60 0.61 -10.12
N TYR A 111 -8.11 -0.09 -9.10
CA TYR A 111 -7.00 0.41 -8.27
C TYR A 111 -5.66 0.14 -8.96
N THR A 112 -4.76 1.12 -8.83
CA THR A 112 -3.42 1.07 -9.44
C THR A 112 -2.30 1.29 -8.43
N THR A 113 -2.62 1.75 -7.21
CA THR A 113 -1.62 1.98 -6.16
C THR A 113 -2.17 1.54 -4.82
N VAL A 114 -1.38 0.84 -4.02
CA VAL A 114 -1.75 0.36 -2.69
C VAL A 114 -0.59 0.54 -1.71
N MET A 115 -0.88 0.99 -0.48
CA MET A 115 0.14 1.16 0.56
C MET A 115 -0.01 0.11 1.67
N GLU A 116 1.03 -0.71 1.87
CA GLU A 116 1.14 -1.60 3.03
C GLU A 116 1.31 -0.76 4.31
N ALA A 117 0.32 -0.87 5.18
CA ALA A 117 0.11 0.08 6.25
C ALA A 117 1.00 -0.14 7.47
N ALA A 118 1.66 -1.29 7.63
CA ALA A 118 2.53 -1.54 8.78
C ALA A 118 3.63 -2.56 8.47
N MET A 119 4.83 -2.07 8.20
CA MET A 119 6.03 -2.86 8.00
C MET A 119 6.89 -2.84 9.27
N PRO A 120 7.07 -3.99 9.95
CA PRO A 120 8.08 -4.09 11.00
C PRO A 120 9.48 -3.90 10.38
N PRO A 121 10.30 -2.94 10.85
CA PRO A 121 11.57 -2.60 10.19
C PRO A 121 12.52 -3.80 9.98
N LEU A 122 12.63 -4.70 10.96
CA LEU A 122 13.46 -5.90 10.87
C LEU A 122 13.01 -6.88 9.77
N TYR A 123 11.71 -6.94 9.51
CA TYR A 123 11.08 -7.82 8.52
C TYR A 123 10.83 -7.12 7.18
N ALA A 124 11.46 -5.97 6.93
CA ALA A 124 11.28 -5.24 5.67
C ALA A 124 11.57 -6.10 4.44
N ARG A 125 12.56 -7.01 4.49
CA ARG A 125 12.84 -7.94 3.39
C ARG A 125 11.63 -8.78 3.01
N HIS A 126 10.92 -9.36 3.97
CA HIS A 126 9.73 -10.17 3.72
C HIS A 126 8.62 -9.32 3.09
N VAL A 127 8.40 -8.10 3.57
CA VAL A 127 7.43 -7.18 2.95
C VAL A 127 7.77 -6.93 1.48
N HIS A 128 9.03 -6.62 1.16
CA HIS A 128 9.45 -6.37 -0.23
C HIS A 128 9.43 -7.62 -1.11
N GLU A 129 9.70 -8.81 -0.55
CA GLU A 129 9.55 -10.08 -1.27
C GLU A 129 8.10 -10.36 -1.64
N GLU A 130 7.15 -10.02 -0.77
CA GLU A 130 5.72 -10.14 -1.09
C GLU A 130 5.25 -9.07 -2.08
N ILE A 131 5.67 -7.81 -1.93
CA ILE A 131 5.39 -6.73 -2.90
C ILE A 131 5.86 -7.14 -4.30
N LYS A 132 7.05 -7.74 -4.41
CA LYS A 132 7.58 -8.24 -5.69
C LYS A 132 6.66 -9.27 -6.35
N ASP A 133 5.97 -10.10 -5.56
CA ASP A 133 5.04 -11.13 -6.05
C ASP A 133 3.59 -10.65 -6.13
N THR A 134 3.33 -9.36 -5.88
CA THR A 134 2.01 -8.73 -6.09
C THR A 134 2.02 -7.98 -7.44
N PRO A 135 1.24 -8.44 -8.42
CA PRO A 135 1.34 -7.91 -9.79
C PRO A 135 0.47 -6.66 -10.00
N ILE A 136 0.78 -5.93 -11.08
CA ILE A 136 0.00 -4.81 -11.67
C ILE A 136 0.05 -3.50 -10.88
N ILE A 137 -0.25 -3.54 -9.59
CA ILE A 137 -0.33 -2.33 -8.76
C ILE A 137 1.07 -1.81 -8.38
N ASP A 138 1.19 -0.49 -8.28
CA ASP A 138 2.31 0.15 -7.59
C ASP A 138 2.12 0.00 -6.08
N GLU A 139 3.20 -0.27 -5.35
CA GLU A 139 3.14 -0.44 -3.90
C GLU A 139 4.23 0.32 -3.15
N GLY A 140 3.89 0.75 -1.94
CA GLY A 140 4.83 1.23 -0.94
C GLY A 140 4.48 0.67 0.44
N ALA A 141 5.40 0.79 1.40
CA ALA A 141 5.21 0.27 2.74
C ALA A 141 5.57 1.29 3.82
N PHE A 142 4.84 1.26 4.94
CA PHE A 142 5.05 2.19 6.05
C PHE A 142 5.75 1.51 7.23
N PRO A 143 7.06 1.78 7.46
CA PRO A 143 7.72 1.34 8.69
C PRO A 143 7.01 1.88 9.92
N VAL A 144 6.91 1.05 10.96
CA VAL A 144 6.31 1.42 12.24
C VAL A 144 7.35 2.00 13.20
N PHE A 145 7.04 3.13 13.81
CA PHE A 145 7.93 3.89 14.71
C PHE A 145 7.39 4.09 16.12
N GLY A 146 6.07 3.95 16.32
CA GLY A 146 5.41 4.28 17.60
C GLY A 146 5.85 3.44 18.81
N ASN A 147 6.59 2.36 18.59
CA ASN A 147 7.11 1.48 19.64
C ASN A 147 8.60 1.17 19.43
N ASN A 148 9.34 2.12 18.87
CA ASN A 148 10.75 1.96 18.55
C ASN A 148 11.62 2.51 19.68
N TRP A 149 12.51 1.68 20.22
CA TRP A 149 13.34 2.04 21.38
C TRP A 149 14.24 3.26 21.13
N PHE A 150 14.84 3.39 19.94
CA PHE A 150 15.66 4.56 19.62
C PHE A 150 14.82 5.84 19.60
N VAL A 151 13.60 5.76 19.06
CA VAL A 151 12.68 6.91 19.02
C VAL A 151 12.26 7.30 20.44
N PHE A 152 11.94 6.34 21.31
CA PHE A 152 11.62 6.62 22.71
C PHE A 152 12.77 7.32 23.46
N GLU A 153 13.97 6.76 23.40
CA GLU A 153 15.15 7.31 24.08
C GLU A 153 15.47 8.73 23.61
N TYR A 154 15.51 8.96 22.29
CA TYR A 154 15.82 10.29 21.75
C TYR A 154 14.73 11.31 22.07
N LEU A 155 13.45 10.94 22.01
CA LEU A 155 12.37 11.87 22.36
C LEU A 155 12.39 12.21 23.85
N LYS A 156 12.63 11.22 24.73
CA LYS A 156 12.72 11.44 26.18
C LYS A 156 13.81 12.45 26.54
N ASN A 157 14.94 12.37 25.84
CA ASN A 157 16.09 13.25 26.06
C ASN A 157 16.00 14.59 25.30
N ASN A 158 14.88 14.90 24.65
CA ASN A 158 14.68 16.08 23.79
C ASN A 158 15.68 16.19 22.62
N GLU A 159 16.14 15.05 22.09
CA GLU A 159 17.13 14.97 21.01
C GLU A 159 16.47 14.86 19.62
N MET A 160 15.72 15.90 19.21
CA MET A 160 14.94 15.88 17.97
C MET A 160 15.78 15.66 16.71
N ASP A 161 17.02 16.16 16.67
CA ASP A 161 17.93 15.94 15.55
C ASP A 161 18.29 14.46 15.40
N ASN A 162 18.46 13.75 16.51
CA ASN A 162 18.72 12.31 16.52
C ASN A 162 17.49 11.50 16.10
N VAL A 163 16.28 11.93 16.49
CA VAL A 163 15.02 11.36 15.99
C VAL A 163 14.94 11.48 14.47
N CYS A 164 15.17 12.68 13.94
CA CYS A 164 15.13 12.93 12.50
C CYS A 164 16.18 12.11 11.74
N ALA A 165 17.42 12.06 12.25
CA ALA A 165 18.50 11.29 11.66
C ALA A 165 18.20 9.78 11.66
N TYR A 166 17.69 9.26 12.77
CA TYR A 166 17.30 7.85 12.91
C TYR A 166 16.17 7.48 11.95
N ILE A 167 15.10 8.29 11.89
CA ILE A 167 13.97 8.07 10.98
C ILE A 167 14.44 8.09 9.52
N SER A 168 15.26 9.06 9.14
CA SER A 168 15.85 9.15 7.80
C SER A 168 16.63 7.89 7.43
N TRP A 169 17.51 7.43 8.34
CA TRP A 169 18.26 6.20 8.16
C TRP A 169 17.34 4.97 8.04
N LEU A 170 16.31 4.86 8.88
CA LEU A 170 15.42 3.71 8.90
C LEU A 170 14.58 3.64 7.64
N LEU A 171 13.96 4.75 7.22
CA LEU A 171 13.22 4.85 5.96
C LEU A 171 14.09 4.43 4.77
N LYS A 172 15.32 4.94 4.69
CA LYS A 172 16.27 4.59 3.61
C LYS A 172 16.66 3.10 3.64
N THR A 173 16.93 2.56 4.82
CA THR A 173 17.42 1.19 5.00
C THR A 173 16.32 0.19 4.69
N THR A 174 15.12 0.40 5.21
CA THR A 174 13.96 -0.48 5.00
C THR A 174 13.25 -0.22 3.67
N LYS A 175 13.66 0.80 2.90
CA LYS A 175 12.94 1.29 1.70
C LYS A 175 11.48 1.61 2.01
N GLY A 176 11.26 2.24 3.17
CA GLY A 176 9.94 2.66 3.63
C GLY A 176 9.55 4.03 3.09
N TYR A 177 8.24 4.31 3.08
CA TYR A 177 7.69 5.54 2.51
C TYR A 177 7.25 6.58 3.57
N ALA A 178 6.68 6.13 4.69
CA ALA A 178 6.08 7.03 5.69
C ALA A 178 6.38 6.60 7.14
N ILE A 179 6.21 7.54 8.06
CA ILE A 179 6.27 7.29 9.51
C ILE A 179 4.91 6.77 9.97
N LYS A 180 4.80 5.47 10.28
CA LYS A 180 3.58 4.91 10.86
C LYS A 180 3.67 4.81 12.37
N ILE A 181 2.61 5.25 13.05
CA ILE A 181 2.46 5.15 14.50
C ILE A 181 1.21 4.29 14.76
N VAL A 182 1.36 3.22 15.55
CA VAL A 182 0.28 2.32 15.96
C VAL A 182 0.43 2.12 17.46
N ASN A 183 -0.61 2.45 18.22
CA ASN A 183 -0.65 2.34 19.69
C ASN A 183 0.71 2.72 20.33
N PRO A 184 1.12 4.00 20.25
CA PRO A 184 2.45 4.41 20.70
C PRO A 184 2.62 4.07 22.17
N GLY A 185 3.74 3.43 22.51
CA GLY A 185 3.99 2.91 23.85
C GLY A 185 3.27 1.62 24.22
N GLY A 186 2.00 1.48 23.83
CA GLY A 186 1.20 0.35 24.24
C GLY A 186 1.66 -1.00 23.69
N SER A 187 2.27 -1.06 22.50
CA SER A 187 2.83 -2.33 22.01
C SER A 187 4.16 -2.69 22.65
N GLU A 188 4.94 -1.71 23.11
CA GLU A 188 6.12 -1.94 23.94
C GLU A 188 5.71 -2.45 25.33
N ALA A 189 4.74 -1.80 25.97
CA ALA A 189 4.15 -2.25 27.23
C ALA A 189 3.61 -3.69 27.12
N TRP A 190 2.99 -4.03 25.99
CA TRP A 190 2.51 -5.39 25.71
C TRP A 190 3.63 -6.45 25.67
N GLY A 191 4.88 -6.05 25.41
CA GLY A 191 6.05 -6.94 25.57
C GLY A 191 6.17 -7.55 26.97
N TRP A 192 5.55 -6.91 27.97
CA TRP A 192 5.47 -7.35 29.37
C TRP A 192 4.06 -7.76 29.80
N GLY A 193 3.12 -7.87 28.85
CA GLY A 193 1.72 -8.19 29.13
C GLY A 193 0.87 -7.00 29.61
N GLU A 194 1.38 -5.76 29.48
CA GLU A 194 0.69 -4.53 29.87
C GLU A 194 0.18 -3.74 28.65
N ASN A 195 -0.35 -2.53 28.85
CA ASN A 195 -0.71 -1.60 27.79
C ASN A 195 -0.72 -0.15 28.30
N CYS A 196 -0.46 0.81 27.42
CA CYS A 196 -0.77 2.23 27.66
C CYS A 196 -2.23 2.46 27.26
N THR A 197 -3.08 2.77 28.22
CA THR A 197 -4.54 2.91 28.01
C THR A 197 -4.95 4.32 27.61
N THR A 198 -4.13 5.32 27.95
CA THR A 198 -4.32 6.72 27.56
C THR A 198 -3.05 7.28 26.91
N VAL A 199 -3.19 8.41 26.21
CA VAL A 199 -2.05 9.15 25.63
C VAL A 199 -1.12 9.77 26.69
N ASN A 200 -1.49 9.68 27.97
CA ASN A 200 -0.69 10.20 29.09
C ASN A 200 -0.05 9.07 29.91
N ASP A 201 -0.28 7.81 29.56
CA ASP A 201 0.28 6.67 30.29
C ASP A 201 1.74 6.47 29.84
N PRO A 202 2.73 6.54 30.75
CA PRO A 202 4.12 6.39 30.36
C PRO A 202 4.43 4.96 29.91
N VAL A 203 5.27 4.82 28.88
CA VAL A 203 5.79 3.52 28.46
C VAL A 203 6.69 2.94 29.58
N PRO A 204 6.47 1.68 30.03
CA PRO A 204 7.31 1.06 31.04
C PRO A 204 8.81 1.15 30.68
N TYR A 205 9.66 1.38 31.67
CA TYR A 205 11.11 1.66 31.54
C TYR A 205 11.46 2.97 30.80
N PHE A 206 10.88 3.22 29.63
CA PHE A 206 11.20 4.38 28.81
C PHE A 206 10.69 5.70 29.41
N ASP A 207 9.61 5.69 30.20
CA ASP A 207 9.09 6.87 30.93
C ASP A 207 8.88 8.09 30.01
N ILE A 208 8.17 7.84 28.90
CA ILE A 208 7.71 8.83 27.91
C ILE A 208 6.25 8.54 27.58
N THR A 209 5.48 9.57 27.23
CA THR A 209 4.07 9.48 26.78
C THR A 209 3.95 9.69 25.28
#